data_AF-A0A261SGK3-F1
#
_entry.id   AF-A0A261SGK3-F1
#
_cell.length_a   1.000
_cell.length_b   1.000
_cell.length_c   1.000
_cell.angle_alpha   90.00
_cell.angle_beta   90.00
_cell.angle_gamma   90.00
#
_symmetry.space_group_name_H-M   'P 1'
#
loop_
_entity.id
_entity.type
_entity.pdbx_description
1 polymer ?
#
loop_
_entity_poly.entity_id
_entity_poly.type
_entity_poly.pdbx_seq_one_letter_code
_entity_poly.pdbx_strand_id
1 'polypeptide(L)'
;MRVGRRLRAALLMTALLWGMTGPAGAQPQPRGLGEEPQVRAGLLDLLGYARGSYTMPQALVLTQVLQAVHSEADRKRIALEGGAYLLASLDETTLGRDRAALLFDAQDRLQGVGLVNGQCHLGEEGLLDCRAEDHAWLSVFVPARAPRDRDAGIVAALGRWAAQAPTSARTGEAPAAQRISNVEVVPVDGAAQTWGTAQLPPGFPLAFVALAPGHVALETAAGRGAYTFPPALAGLPLVNDWDEQEGRPMREFELSWRSYTPYAAVYAQSLSRAGGARLQRGFHAAVMSGERDGYSYMLKLEDEGVAGVLITLALWRGTLPQP
;
A
#
# COMPACT_ATOMS: atom_id res chain seq x y z
N MET A 1 37.28 -27.80 -27.95
CA MET A 1 37.25 -27.35 -26.55
C MET A 1 37.28 -25.82 -26.54
N ARG A 2 36.15 -25.19 -26.21
CA ARG A 2 35.97 -23.73 -26.15
C ARG A 2 35.76 -23.34 -24.69
N VAL A 3 36.58 -22.44 -24.17
CA VAL A 3 36.45 -21.74 -22.88
C VAL A 3 37.09 -20.37 -23.14
N GLY A 4 36.56 -19.21 -22.80
CA GLY A 4 35.32 -18.78 -22.17
C GLY A 4 35.50 -17.27 -21.97
N ARG A 5 34.85 -16.45 -22.81
CA ARG A 5 34.91 -14.98 -22.70
C ARG A 5 34.04 -14.54 -21.53
N ARG A 6 34.65 -14.06 -20.44
CA ARG A 6 33.96 -13.29 -19.41
C ARG A 6 33.91 -11.82 -19.85
N LEU A 7 32.74 -11.35 -20.24
CA LEU A 7 32.46 -9.92 -20.36
C LEU A 7 32.46 -9.32 -18.96
N ARG A 8 33.40 -8.40 -18.69
CA ARG A 8 33.26 -7.38 -17.66
C ARG A 8 32.48 -6.24 -18.30
N ALA A 9 31.22 -6.05 -17.91
CA ALA A 9 30.50 -4.82 -18.20
C ALA A 9 30.82 -3.82 -17.07
N ALA A 10 31.73 -2.89 -17.36
CA ALA A 10 31.89 -1.67 -16.59
C ALA A 10 30.75 -0.72 -17.01
N LEU A 11 29.87 -0.35 -16.09
CA LEU A 11 28.98 0.78 -16.28
C LEU A 11 29.64 2.01 -15.66
N LEU A 12 30.19 2.85 -16.55
CA LEU A 12 30.63 4.21 -16.25
C LEU A 12 29.42 5.03 -15.78
N MET A 13 29.58 5.68 -14.63
CA MET A 13 28.86 6.91 -14.33
C MET A 13 29.29 7.99 -15.31
N THR A 14 28.32 8.52 -16.07
CA THR A 14 28.48 9.80 -16.76
C THR A 14 27.39 10.72 -16.26
N ALA A 15 27.76 11.61 -15.35
CA ALA A 15 26.96 12.77 -15.00
C ALA A 15 26.93 13.72 -16.21
N LEU A 16 25.74 13.95 -16.76
CA LEU A 16 25.48 15.04 -17.71
C LEU A 16 24.47 15.98 -17.07
N LEU A 17 25.02 17.10 -16.56
CA LEU A 17 24.28 18.30 -16.22
C LEU A 17 23.61 18.86 -17.47
N TRP A 18 22.28 18.80 -17.54
CA TRP A 18 21.49 19.68 -18.40
C TRP A 18 20.58 20.52 -17.52
N GLY A 19 20.88 21.82 -17.48
CA GLY A 19 19.95 22.84 -16.98
C GLY A 19 18.81 22.98 -17.97
N MET A 20 17.63 22.51 -17.56
CA MET A 20 16.36 22.88 -18.17
C MET A 20 15.45 23.43 -17.07
N THR A 21 15.39 24.75 -16.97
CA THR A 21 14.28 25.45 -16.32
C THR A 21 13.04 25.28 -17.20
N GLY A 22 12.37 24.14 -17.07
CA GLY A 22 11.02 23.94 -17.57
C GLY A 22 9.99 24.57 -16.62
N PRO A 23 8.80 24.98 -17.10
CA PRO A 23 7.75 25.49 -16.24
C PRO A 23 7.35 24.41 -15.23
N ALA A 24 7.00 24.83 -14.00
CA ALA A 24 6.57 23.94 -12.93
C ALA A 24 5.64 22.85 -13.47
N GLY A 25 6.10 21.60 -13.40
CA GLY A 25 5.51 20.47 -14.11
C GLY A 25 4.04 20.32 -13.80
N ALA A 26 3.21 20.33 -14.85
CA ALA A 26 1.85 19.82 -14.76
C ALA A 26 1.94 18.39 -14.20
N GLN A 27 1.30 18.14 -13.06
CA GLN A 27 1.19 16.78 -12.55
C GLN A 27 0.51 15.92 -13.63
N PRO A 28 0.96 14.68 -13.86
CA PRO A 28 0.27 13.76 -14.77
C PRO A 28 -1.21 13.71 -14.38
N GLN A 29 -2.11 13.84 -15.37
CA GLN A 29 -3.52 13.69 -15.11
C GLN A 29 -3.80 12.24 -14.65
N PRO A 30 -4.62 12.03 -13.61
CA PRO A 30 -5.00 10.69 -13.17
C PRO A 30 -5.63 9.92 -14.32
N ARG A 31 -5.11 8.73 -14.61
CA ARG A 31 -5.64 7.82 -15.64
C ARG A 31 -6.81 7.02 -15.10
N GLY A 32 -6.66 6.43 -13.91
CA GLY A 32 -7.71 5.66 -13.23
C GLY A 32 -8.30 6.37 -12.02
N LEU A 33 -9.46 5.89 -11.52
CA LEU A 33 -10.02 6.37 -10.24
C LEU A 33 -9.02 6.19 -9.09
N GLY A 34 -8.26 5.09 -9.10
CA GLY A 34 -7.23 4.81 -8.09
C GLY A 34 -6.03 5.76 -8.08
N GLU A 35 -5.88 6.62 -9.09
CA GLU A 35 -4.84 7.66 -9.16
C GLU A 35 -5.36 9.02 -8.71
N GLU A 36 -6.68 9.20 -8.59
CA GLU A 36 -7.25 10.49 -8.22
C GLU A 36 -6.94 10.83 -6.75
N PRO A 37 -6.33 12.00 -6.47
CA PRO A 37 -5.93 12.36 -5.11
C PRO A 37 -7.08 12.31 -4.10
N GLN A 38 -8.28 12.75 -4.52
CA GLN A 38 -9.46 12.77 -3.65
C GLN A 38 -9.98 11.36 -3.33
N VAL A 39 -9.99 10.46 -4.33
CA VAL A 39 -10.37 9.06 -4.15
C VAL A 39 -9.38 8.38 -3.21
N ARG A 40 -8.08 8.55 -3.45
CA ARG A 40 -7.03 7.95 -2.62
C ARG A 40 -7.08 8.46 -1.17
N ALA A 41 -7.26 9.76 -0.98
CA ALA A 41 -7.41 10.36 0.34
C ALA A 41 -8.65 9.82 1.07
N GLY A 42 -9.82 9.83 0.42
CA GLY A 42 -11.05 9.30 1.03
C GLY A 42 -10.97 7.82 1.36
N LEU A 43 -10.37 7.01 0.48
CA LEU A 43 -10.13 5.59 0.73
C LEU A 43 -9.16 5.36 1.90
N LEU A 44 -8.08 6.12 1.98
CA LEU A 44 -7.14 6.05 3.10
C LEU A 44 -7.82 6.48 4.41
N ASP A 45 -8.62 7.54 4.41
CA ASP A 45 -9.35 7.99 5.60
C ASP A 45 -10.36 6.96 6.10
N LEU A 46 -11.05 6.26 5.20
CA LEU A 46 -12.05 5.26 5.54
C LEU A 46 -11.43 3.90 5.92
N LEU A 47 -10.54 3.37 5.09
CA LEU A 47 -9.99 2.02 5.21
C LEU A 47 -8.72 1.99 6.09
N GLY A 48 -8.02 3.11 6.19
CA GLY A 48 -6.72 3.19 6.86
C GLY A 48 -5.74 2.15 6.31
N TYR A 49 -5.07 1.48 7.24
CA TYR A 49 -4.15 0.37 6.95
C TYR A 49 -4.73 -0.98 7.33
N ALA A 50 -6.07 -1.13 7.28
CA ALA A 50 -6.75 -2.39 7.48
C ALA A 50 -6.22 -3.45 6.49
N ARG A 51 -6.08 -4.68 6.97
CA ARG A 51 -5.65 -5.84 6.17
C ARG A 51 -6.76 -6.88 6.10
N GLY A 52 -6.81 -7.59 4.98
CA GLY A 52 -7.76 -8.67 4.76
C GLY A 52 -7.42 -9.45 3.50
N SER A 53 -8.05 -10.60 3.34
CA SER A 53 -7.84 -11.50 2.21
C SER A 53 -9.10 -11.51 1.34
N TYR A 54 -9.26 -10.51 0.48
CA TYR A 54 -10.41 -10.40 -0.41
C TYR A 54 -10.04 -10.82 -1.83
N THR A 55 -9.07 -10.11 -2.41
CA THR A 55 -8.47 -10.40 -3.72
C THR A 55 -7.00 -10.80 -3.60
N MET A 56 -6.32 -10.40 -2.51
CA MET A 56 -4.92 -10.73 -2.24
C MET A 56 -4.75 -11.16 -0.78
N PRO A 57 -3.93 -12.19 -0.49
CA PRO A 57 -3.84 -12.78 0.83
C PRO A 57 -3.18 -11.81 1.82
N GLN A 58 -3.88 -11.52 2.92
CA GLN A 58 -3.40 -10.65 4.00
C GLN A 58 -2.88 -9.29 3.53
N ALA A 59 -3.33 -8.77 2.39
CA ALA A 59 -2.89 -7.50 1.84
C ALA A 59 -3.65 -6.33 2.48
N LEU A 60 -3.18 -5.10 2.25
CA LEU A 60 -3.95 -3.91 2.61
C LEU A 60 -5.25 -3.88 1.81
N VAL A 61 -6.36 -3.61 2.48
CA VAL A 61 -7.67 -3.47 1.82
C VAL A 61 -7.65 -2.30 0.85
N LEU A 62 -6.97 -1.20 1.22
CA LEU A 62 -6.75 -0.04 0.36
C LEU A 62 -6.16 -0.45 -1.00
N THR A 63 -5.07 -1.22 -1.01
CA THR A 63 -4.41 -1.68 -2.25
C THR A 63 -5.31 -2.57 -3.09
N GLN A 64 -6.06 -3.47 -2.44
CA GLN A 64 -7.02 -4.34 -3.11
C GLN A 64 -8.16 -3.55 -3.78
N VAL A 65 -8.67 -2.52 -3.11
CA VAL A 65 -9.70 -1.63 -3.67
C VAL A 65 -9.16 -0.77 -4.81
N LEU A 66 -7.97 -0.19 -4.66
CA LEU A 66 -7.34 0.62 -5.70
C LEU A 66 -7.09 -0.19 -6.99
N GLN A 67 -6.66 -1.44 -6.84
CA GLN A 67 -6.54 -2.39 -7.94
C GLN A 67 -7.90 -2.68 -8.60
N ALA A 68 -8.95 -2.86 -7.79
CA ALA A 68 -10.32 -3.11 -8.26
C ALA A 68 -11.01 -1.90 -8.92
N VAL A 69 -10.39 -0.71 -8.91
CA VAL A 69 -10.85 0.48 -9.65
C VAL A 69 -9.82 0.98 -10.66
N HIS A 70 -8.90 0.11 -11.10
CA HIS A 70 -7.76 0.50 -11.91
C HIS A 70 -8.14 0.92 -13.35
N SER A 71 -9.16 0.31 -13.96
CA SER A 71 -9.51 0.59 -15.36
C SER A 71 -9.91 2.06 -15.57
N GLU A 72 -9.21 2.73 -16.49
CA GLU A 72 -9.55 4.07 -16.98
C GLU A 72 -10.80 4.06 -17.86
N ALA A 73 -10.93 3.05 -18.72
CA ALA A 73 -12.01 2.96 -19.70
C ALA A 73 -13.38 2.63 -19.08
N ASP A 74 -13.38 1.99 -17.92
CA ASP A 74 -14.60 1.47 -17.27
C ASP A 74 -15.11 2.34 -16.12
N ARG A 75 -14.58 3.56 -16.00
CA ARG A 75 -14.99 4.51 -14.99
C ARG A 75 -16.44 4.91 -15.17
N LYS A 76 -17.24 4.75 -14.12
CA LYS A 76 -18.66 5.09 -14.10
C LYS A 76 -18.97 5.98 -12.91
N ARG A 77 -19.77 7.03 -13.16
CA ARG A 77 -20.45 7.81 -12.12
C ARG A 77 -21.94 7.51 -12.19
N ILE A 78 -22.50 6.97 -11.11
CA ILE A 78 -23.90 6.57 -11.03
C ILE A 78 -24.58 7.48 -10.01
N ALA A 79 -25.49 8.34 -10.47
CA ALA A 79 -26.27 9.19 -9.59
C ALA A 79 -27.28 8.35 -8.79
N LEU A 80 -27.43 8.70 -7.51
CA LEU A 80 -28.42 8.13 -6.60
C LEU A 80 -29.37 9.23 -6.11
N GLU A 81 -30.43 8.84 -5.43
CA GLU A 81 -31.36 9.78 -4.80
C GLU A 81 -30.66 10.64 -3.74
N GLY A 82 -31.21 11.83 -3.48
CA GLY A 82 -30.68 12.74 -2.45
C GLY A 82 -29.31 13.37 -2.77
N GLY A 83 -28.84 13.28 -4.02
CA GLY A 83 -27.57 13.84 -4.46
C GLY A 83 -26.34 12.96 -4.17
N ALA A 84 -26.54 11.78 -3.57
CA ALA A 84 -25.48 10.78 -3.43
C ALA A 84 -25.09 10.19 -4.80
N TYR A 85 -23.90 9.59 -4.89
CA TYR A 85 -23.45 8.94 -6.12
C TYR A 85 -22.42 7.84 -5.85
N LEU A 86 -22.29 6.92 -6.80
CA LEU A 86 -21.22 5.93 -6.84
C LEU A 86 -20.17 6.33 -7.86
N LEU A 87 -18.89 6.21 -7.51
CA LEU A 87 -17.80 6.07 -8.46
C LEU A 87 -17.39 4.61 -8.52
N ALA A 88 -17.48 3.99 -9.69
CA ALA A 88 -17.14 2.59 -9.87
C ALA A 88 -16.17 2.41 -11.04
N SER A 89 -15.34 1.39 -10.94
CA SER A 89 -14.57 0.86 -12.07
C SER A 89 -14.34 -0.63 -11.83
N LEU A 90 -13.44 -1.25 -12.60
CA LEU A 90 -13.12 -2.65 -12.52
C LEU A 90 -11.60 -2.88 -12.61
N ASP A 91 -11.16 -4.06 -12.20
CA ASP A 91 -9.83 -4.55 -12.50
C ASP A 91 -9.81 -5.13 -13.92
N GLU A 92 -9.08 -4.47 -14.82
CA GLU A 92 -8.94 -4.89 -16.22
C GLU A 92 -8.16 -6.20 -16.37
N THR A 93 -7.27 -6.53 -15.43
CA THR A 93 -6.48 -7.77 -15.45
C THR A 93 -7.34 -9.00 -15.18
N THR A 94 -8.52 -8.78 -14.57
CA THR A 94 -9.48 -9.83 -14.21
C THR A 94 -10.78 -9.72 -15.01
N LEU A 95 -10.82 -8.84 -16.02
CA LEU A 95 -12.00 -8.54 -16.84
C LEU A 95 -13.23 -8.15 -15.98
N GLY A 96 -13.00 -7.53 -14.83
CA GLY A 96 -14.04 -7.10 -13.90
C GLY A 96 -14.67 -8.18 -13.03
N ARG A 97 -14.03 -9.36 -12.96
CA ARG A 97 -14.25 -10.32 -11.86
C ARG A 97 -14.07 -9.63 -10.52
N ASP A 98 -12.94 -8.94 -10.36
CA ASP A 98 -12.68 -8.06 -9.24
C ASP A 98 -13.04 -6.62 -9.65
N ARG A 99 -13.89 -5.97 -8.86
CA ARG A 99 -14.39 -4.61 -9.14
C ARG A 99 -14.83 -3.91 -7.87
N ALA A 100 -14.75 -2.60 -7.85
CA ALA A 100 -15.13 -1.81 -6.69
C ALA A 100 -15.96 -0.56 -7.03
N ALA A 101 -16.76 -0.15 -6.06
CA ALA A 101 -17.51 1.08 -6.08
C ALA A 101 -17.41 1.84 -4.76
N LEU A 102 -17.33 3.17 -4.89
CA LEU A 102 -17.13 4.12 -3.82
C LEU A 102 -18.41 4.94 -3.69
N LEU A 103 -19.08 4.88 -2.55
CA LEU A 103 -20.32 5.60 -2.31
C LEU A 103 -20.04 6.95 -1.65
N PHE A 104 -20.39 8.03 -2.31
CA PHE A 104 -20.27 9.40 -1.82
C PHE A 104 -21.65 9.99 -1.47
N ASP A 105 -21.70 10.82 -0.43
CA ASP A 105 -22.87 11.65 -0.13
C ASP A 105 -22.91 12.90 -1.01
N ALA A 106 -23.95 13.72 -0.84
CA ALA A 106 -24.13 14.98 -1.57
C ALA A 106 -23.10 16.06 -1.19
N GLN A 107 -22.23 15.81 -0.21
CA GLN A 107 -21.13 16.69 0.22
C GLN A 107 -19.77 16.12 -0.21
N ASP A 108 -19.74 15.18 -1.15
CA ASP A 108 -18.53 14.51 -1.65
C ASP A 108 -17.72 13.77 -0.56
N ARG A 109 -18.39 13.33 0.52
CA ARG A 109 -17.74 12.52 1.56
C ARG A 109 -17.96 11.05 1.29
N LEU A 110 -16.87 10.27 1.31
CA LEU A 110 -16.95 8.83 1.17
C LEU A 110 -17.70 8.21 2.37
N GLN A 111 -18.79 7.49 2.07
CA GLN A 111 -19.67 6.86 3.05
C GLN A 111 -19.33 5.39 3.25
N GLY A 112 -18.93 4.70 2.17
CA GLY A 112 -18.64 3.27 2.18
C GLY A 112 -18.03 2.82 0.86
N VAL A 113 -17.45 1.62 0.88
CA VAL A 113 -16.77 1.01 -0.25
C VAL A 113 -17.32 -0.39 -0.45
N GLY A 114 -17.75 -0.71 -1.67
CA GLY A 114 -18.08 -2.08 -2.06
C GLY A 114 -16.95 -2.67 -2.88
N LEU A 115 -16.48 -3.86 -2.49
CA LEU A 115 -15.52 -4.65 -3.24
C LEU A 115 -16.16 -5.98 -3.62
N VAL A 116 -16.35 -6.21 -4.92
CA VAL A 116 -16.71 -7.53 -5.43
C VAL A 116 -15.43 -8.34 -5.61
N ASN A 117 -15.40 -9.53 -5.01
CA ASN A 117 -14.24 -10.40 -4.99
C ASN A 117 -14.63 -11.89 -4.94
N GLY A 118 -13.68 -12.76 -5.27
CA GLY A 118 -13.82 -14.22 -5.18
C GLY A 118 -13.55 -14.82 -3.79
N GLN A 119 -13.30 -14.00 -2.75
CA GLN A 119 -12.86 -14.43 -1.41
C GLN A 119 -11.67 -15.38 -1.48
N CYS A 120 -10.48 -14.81 -1.63
CA CYS A 120 -9.25 -15.58 -1.70
C CYS A 120 -8.63 -15.75 -0.30
N HIS A 121 -8.13 -16.95 0.01
CA HIS A 121 -7.33 -17.21 1.19
C HIS A 121 -6.00 -17.87 0.82
N LEU A 122 -5.03 -17.77 1.74
CA LEU A 122 -3.78 -18.50 1.60
C LEU A 122 -4.05 -19.96 1.97
N GLY A 123 -3.86 -20.88 1.03
CA GLY A 123 -3.90 -22.32 1.28
C GLY A 123 -2.68 -22.78 2.08
N GLU A 124 -2.69 -24.04 2.52
CA GLU A 124 -1.60 -24.63 3.32
C GLU A 124 -0.25 -24.64 2.58
N GLU A 125 -0.28 -24.74 1.25
CA GLU A 125 0.92 -24.70 0.39
C GLU A 125 1.42 -23.28 0.09
N GLY A 126 0.80 -22.25 0.67
CA GLY A 126 1.13 -20.86 0.39
C GLY A 126 0.62 -20.35 -0.96
N LEU A 127 -0.20 -21.14 -1.67
CA LEU A 127 -0.87 -20.73 -2.89
C LEU A 127 -2.19 -20.01 -2.56
N LEU A 128 -2.56 -19.06 -3.42
CA LEU A 128 -3.84 -18.37 -3.30
C LEU A 128 -4.97 -19.30 -3.76
N ASP A 129 -5.88 -19.61 -2.86
CA ASP A 129 -7.08 -20.37 -3.13
C ASP A 129 -8.28 -19.43 -3.09
N CYS A 130 -8.87 -19.18 -4.26
CA CYS A 130 -10.04 -18.34 -4.43
C CYS A 130 -11.24 -19.24 -4.70
N ARG A 131 -12.42 -18.86 -4.17
CA ARG A 131 -13.64 -19.65 -4.39
C ARG A 131 -14.02 -19.70 -5.87
N ALA A 132 -14.91 -20.65 -6.19
CA ALA A 132 -15.40 -20.93 -7.55
C ALA A 132 -15.77 -19.65 -8.31
N GLU A 133 -15.34 -19.59 -9.57
CA GLU A 133 -15.33 -18.37 -10.39
C GLU A 133 -16.74 -17.82 -10.70
N ASP A 134 -17.79 -18.62 -10.59
CA ASP A 134 -19.19 -18.24 -10.84
C ASP A 134 -19.89 -17.60 -9.64
N HIS A 135 -19.28 -17.66 -8.45
CA HIS A 135 -19.78 -17.07 -7.22
C HIS A 135 -18.87 -15.91 -6.75
N ALA A 136 -19.47 -14.75 -6.52
CA ALA A 136 -18.77 -13.59 -5.99
C ALA A 136 -19.34 -13.18 -4.63
N TRP A 137 -18.50 -12.50 -3.85
CA TRP A 137 -18.87 -11.85 -2.60
C TRP A 137 -18.82 -10.33 -2.79
N LEU A 138 -19.77 -9.63 -2.18
CA LEU A 138 -19.70 -8.20 -1.99
C LEU A 138 -19.27 -7.91 -0.56
N SER A 139 -18.04 -7.45 -0.39
CA SER A 139 -17.53 -6.95 0.89
C SER A 139 -17.80 -5.44 0.96
N VAL A 140 -18.63 -5.01 1.93
CA VAL A 140 -19.03 -3.62 2.12
C VAL A 140 -18.31 -3.04 3.32
N PHE A 141 -17.32 -2.19 3.08
CA PHE A 141 -16.57 -1.50 4.13
C PHE A 141 -17.29 -0.23 4.55
N VAL A 142 -17.56 -0.11 5.85
CA VAL A 142 -18.23 1.04 6.47
C VAL A 142 -17.43 1.53 7.69
N PRO A 143 -17.47 2.84 8.02
CA PRO A 143 -16.80 3.35 9.21
C PRO A 143 -17.33 2.69 10.48
N ALA A 144 -16.45 2.12 11.31
CA ALA A 144 -16.84 1.34 12.50
C ALA A 144 -17.65 2.11 13.55
N ARG A 145 -17.63 3.44 13.51
CA ARG A 145 -18.34 4.33 14.45
C ARG A 145 -19.61 4.96 13.84
N ALA A 146 -20.06 4.47 12.69
CA ALA A 146 -21.29 4.93 12.06
C ALA A 146 -22.55 4.30 12.71
N PRO A 147 -23.69 5.03 12.70
CA PRO A 147 -24.99 4.45 13.06
C PRO A 147 -25.38 3.27 12.14
N ARG A 148 -25.90 2.17 12.71
CA ARG A 148 -26.22 0.94 11.95
C ARG A 148 -27.32 1.10 10.90
N ASP A 149 -28.22 2.06 11.08
CA ASP A 149 -29.27 2.41 10.12
C ASP A 149 -28.69 3.05 8.84
N ARG A 150 -27.61 3.82 8.96
CA ARG A 150 -26.84 4.33 7.81
C ARG A 150 -26.26 3.20 6.98
N ASP A 151 -25.76 2.14 7.62
CA ASP A 151 -25.14 1.01 6.92
C ASP A 151 -26.13 0.29 5.99
N ALA A 152 -27.40 0.18 6.40
CA ALA A 152 -28.43 -0.45 5.57
C ALA A 152 -28.61 0.25 4.21
N GLY A 153 -28.60 1.59 4.19
CA GLY A 153 -28.66 2.37 2.95
C GLY A 153 -27.43 2.18 2.06
N ILE A 154 -26.24 2.16 2.67
CA ILE A 154 -24.96 1.91 1.99
C ILE A 154 -24.95 0.52 1.34
N VAL A 155 -25.29 -0.51 2.12
CA VAL A 155 -25.35 -1.91 1.67
C VAL A 155 -26.36 -2.07 0.55
N ALA A 156 -27.54 -1.45 0.65
CA ALA A 156 -28.55 -1.53 -0.40
C ALA A 156 -28.08 -0.87 -1.73
N ALA A 157 -27.43 0.29 -1.66
CA ALA A 157 -26.90 0.97 -2.84
C ALA A 157 -25.79 0.15 -3.53
N LEU A 158 -24.82 -0.33 -2.75
CA LEU A 158 -23.72 -1.15 -3.27
C LEU A 158 -24.19 -2.54 -3.74
N GLY A 159 -25.18 -3.14 -3.07
CA GLY A 159 -25.80 -4.40 -3.49
C GLY A 159 -26.47 -4.28 -4.86
N ARG A 160 -27.25 -3.21 -5.08
CA ARG A 160 -27.87 -2.94 -6.39
C ARG A 160 -26.84 -2.70 -7.49
N TRP A 161 -25.73 -2.06 -7.17
CA TRP A 161 -24.63 -1.88 -8.12
C TRP A 161 -23.95 -3.23 -8.43
N ALA A 162 -23.57 -3.99 -7.41
CA ALA A 162 -22.81 -5.24 -7.57
C ALA A 162 -23.58 -6.32 -8.34
N ALA A 163 -24.91 -6.32 -8.24
CA ALA A 163 -25.80 -7.21 -8.97
C ALA A 163 -25.86 -6.93 -10.48
N GLN A 164 -25.38 -5.78 -10.94
CA GLN A 164 -25.30 -5.47 -12.36
C GLN A 164 -24.11 -6.20 -12.97
N ALA A 165 -24.31 -6.82 -14.14
CA ALA A 165 -23.23 -7.44 -14.89
C ALA A 165 -22.21 -6.35 -15.29
N PRO A 166 -20.93 -6.47 -14.91
CA PRO A 166 -19.91 -5.57 -15.44
C PRO A 166 -19.77 -5.83 -16.94
N THR A 167 -19.59 -4.76 -17.71
CA THR A 167 -19.27 -4.84 -19.13
C THR A 167 -18.01 -4.02 -19.32
N SER A 168 -16.96 -4.66 -19.80
CA SER A 168 -15.69 -4.02 -20.14
C SER A 168 -15.90 -3.15 -21.37
N ALA A 169 -15.62 -1.86 -21.25
CA ALA A 169 -15.69 -0.90 -22.34
C ALA A 169 -14.65 -1.19 -23.43
N ARG A 170 -13.54 -1.86 -23.08
CA ARG A 170 -12.45 -2.20 -24.01
C ARG A 170 -12.77 -3.41 -24.89
N THR A 171 -13.40 -4.43 -24.32
CA THR A 171 -13.65 -5.71 -25.02
C THR A 171 -15.11 -5.85 -25.45
N GLY A 172 -16.04 -5.09 -24.84
CA GLY A 172 -17.48 -5.29 -24.99
C GLY A 172 -17.99 -6.58 -24.34
N GLU A 173 -17.12 -7.31 -23.65
CA GLU A 173 -17.44 -8.58 -23.00
C GLU A 173 -17.81 -8.33 -21.54
N ALA A 174 -18.77 -9.12 -21.06
CA ALA A 174 -18.97 -9.32 -19.63
C ALA A 174 -18.08 -10.48 -19.18
N PRO A 175 -17.45 -10.44 -18.00
CA PRO A 175 -16.88 -11.64 -17.41
C PRO A 175 -17.96 -12.72 -17.29
N ALA A 176 -17.54 -13.99 -17.17
CA ALA A 176 -18.45 -15.09 -16.85
C ALA A 176 -19.46 -14.65 -15.79
N ALA A 177 -20.74 -14.99 -15.96
CA ALA A 177 -21.86 -14.40 -15.21
C ALA A 177 -21.77 -14.66 -13.69
N GLN A 178 -20.93 -13.89 -13.01
CA GLN A 178 -20.70 -13.96 -11.58
C GLN A 178 -21.95 -13.52 -10.83
N ARG A 179 -22.47 -14.38 -9.97
CA ARG A 179 -23.59 -14.06 -9.10
C ARG A 179 -23.07 -13.64 -7.73
N ILE A 180 -23.55 -12.50 -7.22
CA ILE A 180 -23.29 -12.10 -5.84
C ILE A 180 -24.01 -13.09 -4.92
N SER A 181 -23.25 -14.01 -4.35
CA SER A 181 -23.74 -15.12 -3.52
C SER A 181 -23.78 -14.76 -2.04
N ASN A 182 -22.97 -13.79 -1.62
CA ASN A 182 -22.91 -13.31 -0.26
C ASN A 182 -22.65 -11.81 -0.21
N VAL A 183 -23.17 -11.15 0.82
CA VAL A 183 -22.88 -9.76 1.14
C VAL A 183 -22.44 -9.70 2.58
N GLU A 184 -21.26 -9.16 2.83
CA GLU A 184 -20.75 -8.94 4.18
C GLU A 184 -20.55 -7.45 4.44
N VAL A 185 -20.78 -7.04 5.68
CA VAL A 185 -20.50 -5.69 6.14
C VAL A 185 -19.27 -5.76 7.03
N VAL A 186 -18.24 -4.98 6.69
CA VAL A 186 -16.96 -4.97 7.37
C VAL A 186 -16.77 -3.59 7.99
N PRO A 187 -16.98 -3.45 9.31
CA PRO A 187 -16.64 -2.24 10.04
C PRO A 187 -15.14 -2.01 9.99
N VAL A 188 -14.71 -0.82 9.55
CA VAL A 188 -13.30 -0.43 9.50
C VAL A 188 -13.07 0.85 10.31
N ASP A 189 -11.99 0.87 11.09
CA ASP A 189 -11.50 2.08 11.75
C ASP A 189 -10.24 2.52 11.02
N GLY A 190 -10.37 3.50 10.11
CA GLY A 190 -9.25 4.01 9.32
C GLY A 190 -8.14 4.65 10.15
N ALA A 191 -8.44 5.04 11.40
CA ALA A 191 -7.47 5.54 12.35
C ALA A 191 -6.84 4.42 13.21
N ALA A 192 -7.27 3.18 13.07
CA ALA A 192 -6.68 2.09 13.84
C ALA A 192 -5.24 1.82 13.42
N GLN A 193 -4.39 1.60 14.43
CA GLN A 193 -3.03 1.15 14.26
C GLN A 193 -3.05 -0.36 13.99
N THR A 194 -2.57 -0.80 12.82
CA THR A 194 -2.71 -2.20 12.38
C THR A 194 -1.44 -3.04 12.50
N TRP A 195 -0.33 -2.44 12.94
CA TRP A 195 0.87 -3.16 13.33
C TRP A 195 1.27 -2.87 14.78
N GLY A 196 1.96 -3.83 15.40
CA GLY A 196 2.38 -3.71 16.80
C GLY A 196 3.63 -4.52 17.14
N THR A 197 3.97 -4.52 18.42
CA THR A 197 5.21 -5.13 18.95
C THR A 197 5.32 -6.63 18.67
N ALA A 198 4.20 -7.34 18.52
CA ALA A 198 4.18 -8.77 18.19
C ALA A 198 4.78 -9.10 16.81
N GLN A 199 4.88 -8.12 15.90
CA GLN A 199 5.46 -8.28 14.57
C GLN A 199 6.93 -7.84 14.51
N LEU A 200 7.49 -7.36 15.62
CA LEU A 200 8.86 -6.92 15.67
C LEU A 200 9.82 -8.10 15.87
N PRO A 201 11.05 -8.02 15.35
CA PRO A 201 12.04 -9.05 15.56
C PRO A 201 12.35 -9.22 17.06
N PRO A 202 12.68 -10.44 17.53
CA PRO A 202 13.06 -10.65 18.93
C PRO A 202 14.22 -9.75 19.36
N GLY A 203 14.03 -9.02 20.46
CA GLY A 203 15.04 -8.10 21.00
C GLY A 203 15.11 -6.73 20.33
N PHE A 204 14.16 -6.40 19.43
CA PHE A 204 14.10 -5.07 18.82
C PHE A 204 13.96 -3.96 19.88
N PRO A 205 14.78 -2.90 19.81
CA PRO A 205 14.74 -1.79 20.77
C PRO A 205 13.49 -0.91 20.56
N LEU A 206 12.51 -1.02 21.46
CA LEU A 206 11.21 -0.35 21.32
C LEU A 206 11.28 1.19 21.27
N ALA A 207 12.36 1.80 21.77
CA ALA A 207 12.57 3.26 21.65
C ALA A 207 12.61 3.75 20.19
N PHE A 208 12.90 2.86 19.24
CA PHE A 208 12.90 3.18 17.81
C PHE A 208 11.52 3.08 17.15
N VAL A 209 10.53 2.46 17.81
CA VAL A 209 9.14 2.44 17.32
C VAL A 209 8.59 3.85 17.20
N ALA A 210 9.01 4.77 18.07
CA ALA A 210 8.60 6.17 18.04
C ALA A 210 9.05 6.93 16.78
N LEU A 211 10.01 6.40 16.01
CA LEU A 211 10.46 6.96 14.73
C LEU A 211 9.51 6.65 13.58
N ALA A 212 8.61 5.67 13.71
CA ALA A 212 7.61 5.39 12.69
C ALA A 212 6.69 6.62 12.51
N PRO A 213 6.50 7.12 11.29
CA PRO A 213 5.70 8.32 11.04
C PRO A 213 4.20 7.98 11.08
N GLY A 214 3.61 8.02 12.27
CA GLY A 214 2.16 7.94 12.44
C GLY A 214 1.53 6.64 11.91
N HIS A 215 0.37 6.75 11.26
CA HIS A 215 -0.37 5.62 10.69
C HIS A 215 0.36 5.10 9.45
N VAL A 216 0.95 3.92 9.57
CA VAL A 216 1.67 3.21 8.51
C VAL A 216 1.35 1.72 8.58
N ALA A 217 1.61 0.98 7.51
CA ALA A 217 1.62 -0.48 7.53
C ALA A 217 3.05 -1.01 7.67
N LEU A 218 3.28 -1.98 8.54
CA LEU A 218 4.52 -2.75 8.52
C LEU A 218 4.52 -3.67 7.29
N GLU A 219 5.53 -3.53 6.44
CA GLU A 219 5.74 -4.36 5.24
C GLU A 219 6.63 -5.55 5.58
N THR A 220 7.80 -5.25 6.15
CA THR A 220 8.79 -6.27 6.51
C THR A 220 9.45 -5.92 7.84
N ALA A 221 9.88 -6.95 8.55
CA ALA A 221 10.73 -6.81 9.71
C ALA A 221 11.79 -7.90 9.69
N ALA A 222 13.03 -7.54 9.99
CA ALA A 222 14.16 -8.44 9.99
C ALA A 222 15.06 -8.21 11.20
N GLY A 223 15.65 -9.28 11.71
CA GLY A 223 16.62 -9.25 12.79
C GLY A 223 17.75 -10.20 12.49
N ARG A 224 18.98 -9.78 12.77
CA ARG A 224 20.21 -10.58 12.59
C ARG A 224 20.35 -11.17 11.17
N GLY A 225 20.02 -10.37 10.16
CA GLY A 225 20.17 -10.75 8.75
C GLY A 225 19.08 -11.67 8.18
N ALA A 226 17.98 -11.92 8.90
CA ALA A 226 16.86 -12.70 8.39
C ALA A 226 15.51 -12.04 8.67
N TYR A 227 14.56 -12.23 7.75
CA TYR A 227 13.19 -11.76 7.92
C TYR A 227 12.49 -12.52 9.07
N THR A 228 11.67 -11.79 9.80
CA THR A 228 10.78 -12.25 10.87
C THR A 228 9.32 -11.94 10.57
N PHE A 229 9.08 -10.96 9.70
CA PHE A 229 7.76 -10.58 9.20
C PHE A 229 7.88 -10.16 7.72
N PRO A 230 6.87 -10.47 6.87
CA PRO A 230 5.67 -11.27 7.17
C PRO A 230 5.99 -12.76 7.31
N PRO A 231 5.06 -13.60 7.83
CA PRO A 231 5.28 -15.04 7.98
C PRO A 231 5.77 -15.74 6.70
N ALA A 232 5.31 -15.28 5.52
CA ALA A 232 5.72 -15.82 4.23
C ALA A 232 7.21 -15.60 3.90
N LEU A 233 7.86 -14.61 4.53
CA LEU A 233 9.31 -14.36 4.38
C LEU A 233 10.13 -14.87 5.56
N ALA A 234 9.50 -15.35 6.63
CA ALA A 234 10.20 -15.67 7.88
C ALA A 234 11.34 -16.68 7.65
N GLY A 235 12.54 -16.34 8.14
CA GLY A 235 13.75 -17.15 8.00
C GLY A 235 14.52 -16.95 6.69
N LEU A 236 13.93 -16.28 5.69
CA LEU A 236 14.66 -15.92 4.47
C LEU A 236 15.75 -14.87 4.79
N PRO A 237 16.92 -14.94 4.12
CA PRO A 237 18.00 -13.98 4.33
C PRO A 237 17.58 -12.59 3.83
N LEU A 238 17.89 -11.58 4.64
CA LEU A 238 17.84 -10.18 4.24
C LEU A 238 19.16 -9.84 3.55
N VAL A 239 19.12 -9.66 2.24
CA VAL A 239 20.28 -9.30 1.42
C VAL A 239 20.31 -7.78 1.23
N ASN A 240 21.41 -7.15 1.65
CA ASN A 240 21.61 -5.70 1.57
C ASN A 240 22.95 -5.40 0.87
N ASP A 241 23.00 -5.67 -0.44
CA ASP A 241 24.20 -5.49 -1.28
C ASP A 241 24.83 -4.10 -1.16
N TRP A 242 24.01 -3.07 -0.93
CA TRP A 242 24.50 -1.70 -0.78
C TRP A 242 25.34 -1.49 0.49
N ASP A 243 24.90 -2.06 1.62
CA ASP A 243 25.67 -1.97 2.86
C ASP A 243 26.98 -2.75 2.74
N GLU A 244 26.96 -3.90 2.08
CA GLU A 244 28.17 -4.70 1.80
C GLU A 244 29.16 -3.93 0.91
N GLN A 245 28.67 -3.26 -0.14
CA GLN A 245 29.48 -2.44 -1.02
C GLN A 245 30.11 -1.24 -0.30
N GLU A 246 29.41 -0.66 0.67
CA GLU A 246 29.94 0.40 1.53
C GLU A 246 30.78 -0.11 2.72
N GLY A 247 30.98 -1.43 2.84
CA GLY A 247 31.75 -2.04 3.92
C GLY A 247 31.12 -1.89 5.30
N ARG A 248 29.80 -1.66 5.36
CA ARG A 248 29.07 -1.56 6.62
C ARG A 248 28.88 -2.95 7.24
N PRO A 249 28.88 -3.06 8.58
CA PRO A 249 28.52 -4.32 9.23
C PRO A 249 27.07 -4.68 8.93
N MET A 250 26.73 -5.96 9.10
CA MET A 250 25.36 -6.43 8.99
C MET A 250 24.44 -5.65 9.94
N ARG A 251 23.26 -5.26 9.45
CA ARG A 251 22.21 -4.64 10.27
C ARG A 251 21.82 -5.60 11.41
N GLU A 252 21.74 -5.08 12.63
CA GLU A 252 21.15 -5.85 13.73
C GLU A 252 19.64 -6.01 13.50
N PHE A 253 18.99 -4.93 13.07
CA PHE A 253 17.56 -4.91 12.78
C PHE A 253 17.24 -4.04 11.56
N GLU A 254 16.17 -4.41 10.87
CA GLU A 254 15.56 -3.59 9.82
C GLU A 254 14.04 -3.68 9.91
N LEU A 255 13.37 -2.54 9.81
CA LEU A 255 11.92 -2.45 9.64
C LEU A 255 11.63 -1.65 8.38
N SER A 256 10.68 -2.11 7.58
CA SER A 256 10.13 -1.32 6.48
C SER A 256 8.65 -1.09 6.69
N TRP A 257 8.24 0.17 6.62
CA TRP A 257 6.86 0.60 6.68
C TRP A 257 6.43 1.25 5.36
N ARG A 258 5.13 1.15 5.09
CA ARG A 258 4.46 1.81 3.99
C ARG A 258 3.50 2.86 4.49
N SER A 259 3.60 4.06 3.94
CA SER A 259 2.63 5.13 4.14
C SER A 259 1.96 5.52 2.83
N TYR A 260 0.65 5.71 2.85
CA TYR A 260 -0.09 6.32 1.74
C TYR A 260 -0.40 7.80 1.99
N THR A 261 0.05 8.34 3.12
CA THR A 261 0.05 9.78 3.38
C THR A 261 1.04 10.49 2.44
N PRO A 262 0.75 11.72 1.97
CA PRO A 262 1.66 12.46 1.10
C PRO A 262 3.08 12.57 1.65
N TYR A 263 4.08 12.41 0.78
CA TYR A 263 5.51 12.41 1.15
C TYR A 263 5.93 13.61 2.01
N ALA A 264 5.48 14.82 1.67
CA ALA A 264 5.81 16.02 2.43
C ALA A 264 5.37 15.94 3.91
N ALA A 265 4.21 15.33 4.17
CA ALA A 265 3.71 15.15 5.54
C ALA A 265 4.48 14.04 6.27
N VAL A 266 4.77 12.91 5.61
CA VAL A 266 5.60 11.84 6.18
C VAL A 266 7.00 12.36 6.53
N TYR A 267 7.60 13.14 5.64
CA TYR A 267 8.90 13.78 5.86
C TYR A 267 8.88 14.71 7.09
N ALA A 268 7.88 15.60 7.18
CA ALA A 268 7.77 16.54 8.31
C ALA A 268 7.59 15.80 9.65
N GLN A 269 6.76 14.75 9.69
CA GLN A 269 6.55 13.93 10.88
C GLN A 269 7.83 13.18 11.28
N SER A 270 8.51 12.57 10.30
CA SER A 270 9.76 11.83 10.53
C SER A 270 10.87 12.74 11.07
N LEU A 271 11.02 13.93 10.49
CA LEU A 271 12.01 14.92 10.91
C LEU A 271 11.80 15.36 12.37
N SER A 272 10.54 15.62 12.73
CA SER A 272 10.16 15.97 14.11
C SER A 272 10.51 14.86 15.11
N ARG A 273 10.30 13.59 14.73
CA ARG A 273 10.57 12.41 15.57
C ARG A 273 12.05 12.05 15.67
N ALA A 274 12.82 12.30 14.61
CA ALA A 274 14.23 11.94 14.53
C ALA A 274 15.12 12.82 15.43
N GLY A 275 14.72 14.07 15.70
CA GLY A 275 15.27 14.93 16.76
C GLY A 275 16.80 15.04 16.82
N GLY A 276 17.38 16.00 16.09
CA GLY A 276 18.84 16.20 16.05
C GLY A 276 19.60 15.24 15.13
N ALA A 277 18.88 14.46 14.32
CA ALA A 277 19.44 13.60 13.29
C ALA A 277 20.19 14.42 12.22
N ARG A 278 21.20 13.79 11.63
CA ARG A 278 21.83 14.28 10.40
C ARG A 278 20.89 14.02 9.23
N LEU A 279 20.80 15.00 8.34
CA LEU A 279 19.90 14.97 7.21
C LEU A 279 20.67 14.95 5.90
N GLN A 280 20.34 14.00 5.04
CA GLN A 280 20.71 14.01 3.62
C GLN A 280 19.43 13.99 2.80
N ARG A 281 19.31 14.90 1.83
CA ARG A 281 18.10 15.05 1.02
C ARG A 281 18.43 14.94 -0.46
N GLY A 282 17.77 14.00 -1.12
CA GLY A 282 17.67 13.92 -2.58
C GLY A 282 16.32 14.46 -3.07
N PHE A 283 16.08 14.37 -4.38
CA PHE A 283 14.82 14.80 -5.00
C PHE A 283 13.63 13.92 -4.57
N HIS A 284 13.82 12.60 -4.49
CA HIS A 284 12.76 11.61 -4.18
C HIS A 284 13.04 10.79 -2.92
N ALA A 285 14.08 11.15 -2.18
CA ALA A 285 14.45 10.43 -0.97
C ALA A 285 15.00 11.38 0.10
N ALA A 286 14.79 11.02 1.36
CA ALA A 286 15.43 11.65 2.49
C ALA A 286 16.02 10.57 3.40
N VAL A 287 17.21 10.83 3.92
CA VAL A 287 17.88 9.96 4.88
C VAL A 287 18.13 10.76 6.15
N MET A 288 17.67 10.22 7.27
CA MET A 288 17.91 10.75 8.61
C MET A 288 18.75 9.72 9.37
N SER A 289 19.88 10.13 9.93
CA SER A 289 20.75 9.23 10.68
C SER A 289 21.20 9.82 12.00
N GLY A 290 21.51 8.95 12.96
CA GLY A 290 21.98 9.36 14.27
C GLY A 290 22.29 8.17 15.16
N GLU A 291 22.47 8.46 16.44
CA GLU A 291 22.71 7.44 17.47
C GLU A 291 21.65 7.55 18.56
N ARG A 292 21.19 6.41 19.07
CA ARG A 292 20.23 6.32 20.19
C ARG A 292 20.33 4.96 20.84
N ASP A 293 20.30 4.91 22.18
CA ASP A 293 20.25 3.68 22.97
C ASP A 293 21.29 2.60 22.60
N GLY A 294 22.51 3.03 22.26
CA GLY A 294 23.61 2.12 21.88
C GLY A 294 23.55 1.62 20.43
N TYR A 295 22.68 2.19 19.60
CA TYR A 295 22.56 1.89 18.18
C TYR A 295 22.85 3.11 17.31
N SER A 296 23.54 2.90 16.20
CA SER A 296 23.45 3.79 15.04
C SER A 296 22.19 3.45 14.27
N TYR A 297 21.47 4.47 13.82
CA TYR A 297 20.27 4.28 13.01
C TYR A 297 20.32 5.07 11.71
N MET A 298 19.61 4.53 10.72
CA MET A 298 19.28 5.19 9.47
C MET A 298 17.78 5.03 9.22
N LEU A 299 17.10 6.14 9.01
CA LEU A 299 15.72 6.21 8.57
C LEU A 299 15.70 6.79 7.15
N LYS A 300 15.39 5.94 6.17
CA LYS A 300 15.27 6.30 4.76
C LYS A 300 13.79 6.45 4.39
N LEU A 301 13.44 7.54 3.74
CA LEU A 301 12.13 7.81 3.16
C LEU A 301 12.28 7.84 1.65
N GLU A 302 11.46 7.09 0.93
CA GLU A 302 11.46 7.03 -0.53
C GLU A 302 10.05 7.30 -1.05
N ASP A 303 9.92 8.29 -1.92
CA ASP A 303 8.67 8.60 -2.61
C ASP A 303 8.52 7.70 -3.84
N GLU A 304 7.64 6.69 -3.73
CA GLU A 304 7.33 5.76 -4.81
C GLU A 304 6.04 6.15 -5.57
N GLY A 305 5.61 7.41 -5.43
CA GLY A 305 4.46 7.96 -6.14
C GLY A 305 3.15 7.26 -5.74
N VAL A 306 2.52 6.57 -6.70
CA VAL A 306 1.24 5.86 -6.48
C VAL A 306 1.39 4.65 -5.56
N ALA A 307 2.59 4.12 -5.38
CA ALA A 307 2.85 3.07 -4.39
C ALA A 307 2.96 3.63 -2.96
N GLY A 308 2.98 4.96 -2.79
CA GLY A 308 3.10 5.63 -1.50
C GLY A 308 4.56 5.89 -1.13
N VAL A 309 4.82 6.04 0.17
CA VAL A 309 6.14 6.30 0.74
C VAL A 309 6.65 5.04 1.42
N LEU A 310 7.80 4.53 0.98
CA LEU A 310 8.53 3.49 1.69
C LEU A 310 9.41 4.13 2.77
N ILE A 311 9.33 3.62 3.98
CA ILE A 311 10.06 4.10 5.15
C ILE A 311 10.89 2.93 5.68
N THR A 312 12.20 2.96 5.53
CA THR A 312 13.09 1.91 6.01
C THR A 312 13.90 2.42 7.20
N LEU A 313 13.78 1.74 8.34
CA LEU A 313 14.62 1.92 9.52
C LEU A 313 15.64 0.79 9.58
N ALA A 314 16.91 1.13 9.53
CA ALA A 314 18.03 0.21 9.73
C ALA A 314 18.79 0.55 11.02
N LEU A 315 19.12 -0.47 11.81
CA LEU A 315 19.85 -0.35 13.08
C LEU A 315 21.13 -1.17 13.06
N TRP A 316 22.22 -0.58 13.55
CA TRP A 316 23.50 -1.25 13.79
C TRP A 316 23.90 -1.09 15.25
N ARG A 317 24.49 -2.13 15.86
CA ARG A 317 25.02 -2.00 17.22
C ARG A 317 26.25 -1.09 17.23
N GLY A 318 26.31 -0.21 18.20
CA GLY A 318 27.40 0.74 18.37
C GLY A 318 27.41 1.84 17.33
N THR A 319 28.54 2.55 17.23
CA THR A 319 28.74 3.66 16.30
C THR A 319 29.21 3.14 14.95
N LEU A 320 28.49 3.47 13.88
CA LEU A 320 28.96 3.23 12.53
C LEU A 320 30.13 4.16 12.20
N PRO A 321 31.18 3.66 11.52
CA PRO A 321 32.21 4.51 10.95
C PRO A 321 31.55 5.48 9.96
N GLN A 322 31.96 6.74 10.00
CA GLN A 322 31.46 7.71 9.02
C GLN A 322 32.08 7.41 7.65
N PRO A 323 31.32 7.58 6.56
CA PRO A 323 31.92 7.61 5.23
C PRO A 323 32.89 8.79 5.08
#